data_AF-X0Z3V4-F1
#
_entry.id   AF-X0Z3V4-F1
#
_cell.length_a   1.000
_cell.length_b   1.000
_cell.length_c   1.000
_cell.angle_alpha   90.00
_cell.angle_beta   90.00
_cell.angle_gamma   90.00
#
_symmetry.space_group_name_H-M   'P 1'
#
loop_
_entity.id
_entity.type
_entity.pdbx_description
1 polymer ?
#
loop_
_entity_poly.entity_id
_entity_poly.type
_entity_poly.pdbx_seq_one_letter_code
_entity_poly.pdbx_strand_id
1 'polypeptide(L)' 'MIFSRQIAFWGEKKQMMLQKSAIFVVGIGGLGCLLAEILVRSGIGKVYLCDNGIIEKPDL' A
#
# COMPACT_ATOMS: atom_id res chain seq x y z
N MET A 1 4.85 11.65 15.17
CA MET A 1 5.34 10.89 14.00
C MET A 1 4.18 10.10 13.41
N ILE A 2 3.98 10.14 12.09
CA ILE A 2 2.84 9.50 11.38
C ILE A 2 2.75 7.99 11.65
N PHE A 3 3.89 7.30 11.80
CA PHE A 3 3.97 5.85 12.00
C PHE A 3 4.19 5.42 13.45
N SER A 4 3.89 6.26 14.45
CA SER A 4 4.21 5.95 15.85
C SER A 4 3.61 4.63 16.36
N ARG A 5 2.38 4.29 15.95
CA ARG A 5 1.72 3.04 16.33
C ARG A 5 2.35 1.82 15.64
N GLN A 6 2.67 1.94 14.35
CA GLN A 6 3.34 0.90 13.58
C GLN A 6 4.74 0.62 14.12
N ILE A 7 5.50 1.68 14.42
CA ILE A 7 6.82 1.59 15.06
C ILE A 7 6.70 0.90 16.42
N ALA A 8 5.69 1.22 17.23
CA ALA A 8 5.46 0.55 18.51
C ALA A 8 5.15 -0.96 18.36
N PHE A 9 4.50 -1.35 17.26
CA PHE A 9 4.13 -2.75 16.99
C PHE A 9 5.29 -3.59 16.44
N TRP A 10 6.02 -3.10 15.44
CA TRP A 10 7.04 -3.89 14.73
C TRP A 10 8.47 -3.32 14.79
N GLY A 11 8.67 -2.16 15.42
CA GLY A 11 9.97 -1.54 15.64
C GLY A 11 10.45 -0.62 14.50
N GLU A 12 11.33 0.32 14.83
CA GLU A 12 11.85 1.32 13.89
C GLU A 12 12.58 0.70 12.71
N LYS A 13 13.40 -0.32 12.94
CA LYS A 13 14.19 -0.99 11.88
C LYS A 13 13.27 -1.53 10.77
N LYS A 14 12.16 -2.17 11.14
CA LYS A 14 11.20 -2.71 10.16
C LYS A 14 10.43 -1.59 9.46
N GLN A 15 10.03 -0.54 10.18
CA GLN A 15 9.39 0.62 9.56
C GLN A 15 10.30 1.28 8.53
N MET A 16 11.60 1.43 8.83
CA MET A 16 12.59 1.99 7.91
C MET A 16 12.83 1.08 6.70
N MET A 17 12.76 -0.25 6.86
CA MET A 17 12.78 -1.17 5.73
C MET A 17 11.57 -0.96 4.81
N LEU A 18 10.35 -0.88 5.37
CA LEU A 18 9.13 -0.61 4.57
C LEU A 18 9.25 0.72 3.79
N GLN A 19 9.73 1.78 4.44
CA GLN A 19 9.93 3.09 3.80
C GLN A 19 10.96 3.08 2.67
N LYS A 20 11.91 2.14 2.67
CA LYS A 20 12.89 1.96 1.58
C LYS A 20 12.43 0.99 0.50
N SER A 21 11.40 0.20 0.77
CA SER A 21 10.87 -0.78 -0.16
C SER A 21 10.05 -0.14 -1.27
N ALA A 22 10.01 -0.83 -2.41
CA ALA A 22 9.08 -0.57 -3.50
C ALA A 22 8.21 -1.80 -3.75
N ILE A 23 6.95 -1.61 -4.09
CA ILE A 23 6.02 -2.69 -4.44
C ILE A 23 5.29 -2.37 -5.75
N PHE A 24 4.99 -3.41 -6.52
CA PHE A 24 4.19 -3.32 -7.75
C PHE A 24 2.92 -4.14 -7.56
N VAL A 25 1.77 -3.49 -7.67
CA VAL A 25 0.44 -4.10 -7.56
C VAL A 25 -0.19 -4.12 -8.96
N VAL A 26 -0.56 -5.31 -9.42
CA VAL A 26 -1.26 -5.51 -10.70
C VAL A 26 -2.70 -5.93 -10.42
N GLY A 27 -3.66 -5.18 -10.96
CA GLY A 27 -5.09 -5.30 -10.70
C GLY A 27 -5.53 -4.41 -9.53
N ILE A 28 -6.30 -3.38 -9.83
CA ILE A 28 -6.82 -2.31 -8.95
C ILE A 28 -8.37 -2.29 -9.03
N GLY A 29 -8.99 -3.47 -9.00
CA GLY A 29 -10.40 -3.62 -8.68
C GLY A 29 -10.65 -3.56 -7.16
N GLY A 30 -11.81 -4.04 -6.69
CA GLY A 30 -12.21 -3.93 -5.27
C GLY A 30 -11.15 -4.40 -4.24
N LEU A 31 -10.52 -5.56 -4.47
CA LEU A 31 -9.45 -6.05 -3.59
C LEU A 31 -8.15 -5.26 -3.74
N GLY A 32 -7.79 -4.93 -4.98
CA GLY A 32 -6.56 -4.21 -5.30
C GLY A 32 -6.53 -2.82 -4.67
N CYS A 33 -7.65 -2.11 -4.71
CA CYS A 33 -7.83 -0.82 -4.04
C CYS A 33 -7.60 -0.91 -2.53
N LEU A 34 -8.25 -1.86 -1.85
CA LEU A 34 -8.10 -2.06 -0.41
C LEU A 34 -6.66 -2.41 -0.04
N LEU A 35 -6.03 -3.32 -0.80
CA LEU A 35 -4.64 -3.71 -0.58
C LEU A 35 -3.69 -2.52 -0.76
N ALA A 36 -3.84 -1.77 -1.85
CA ALA A 36 -3.01 -0.60 -2.14
C ALA A 36 -3.11 0.44 -1.02
N GLU A 37 -4.32 0.69 -0.51
CA GLU A 37 -4.53 1.59 0.62
C GLU A 37 -3.79 1.10 1.88
N ILE A 38 -3.91 -0.18 2.22
CA ILE A 38 -3.21 -0.76 3.37
C ILE A 38 -1.69 -0.66 3.20
N LEU A 39 -1.17 -0.95 2.02
CA LEU A 39 0.28 -0.90 1.72
C LEU A 39 0.84 0.53 1.87
N VAL A 40 0.13 1.52 1.33
CA VAL A 40 0.50 2.93 1.48
C VAL A 40 0.46 3.34 2.95
N ARG A 41 -0.61 3.02 3.68
CA ARG A 41 -0.74 3.35 5.12
C ARG A 41 0.25 2.61 6.01
N SER A 42 0.79 1.48 5.55
CA SER A 42 1.86 0.74 6.24
C SER A 42 3.23 1.43 6.11
N GLY A 43 3.36 2.41 5.21
CA GLY A 43 4.57 3.19 5.01
C GLY A 43 5.54 2.58 4.00
N ILE A 44 5.02 1.88 2.98
CA ILE A 44 5.83 1.52 1.80
C ILE A 44 6.28 2.79 1.08
N GLY A 45 7.57 2.90 0.77
CA GLY A 45 8.15 4.12 0.18
C GLY A 45 7.69 4.40 -1.25
N LYS A 46 7.55 3.36 -2.08
CA LYS A 46 7.08 3.48 -3.46
C LYS A 46 6.07 2.40 -3.78
N VAL A 47 4.92 2.79 -4.30
CA VAL A 47 3.87 1.87 -4.75
C VAL A 47 3.60 2.17 -6.23
N TYR A 48 3.80 1.16 -7.07
CA TYR A 48 3.44 1.20 -8.48
C TYR A 48 2.15 0.42 -8.65
N LEU A 49 1.17 1.02 -9.31
CA LEU A 49 -0.12 0.39 -9.58
C LEU A 49 -0.24 0.20 -11.09
N CYS A 50 -0.70 -0.96 -11.53
CA CYS A 50 -1.03 -1.24 -12.92
C CYS A 50 -2.40 -1.91 -12.96
N ASP A 51 -3.30 -1.33 -13.74
CA ASP A 51 -4.58 -1.92 -14.08
C ASP A 51 -4.87 -1.63 -15.55
N ASN A 52 -5.43 -2.62 -16.25
CA ASN A 52 -5.92 -2.48 -17.62
C ASN A 52 -7.44 -2.63 -17.71
N GLY A 53 -8.13 -2.74 -16.57
CA GLY A 53 -9.58 -2.80 -16.47
C GLY A 53 -10.23 -1.49 -16.91
N ILE A 54 -11.44 -1.63 -17.45
CA ILE A 54 -12.32 -0.49 -17.76
C ILE A 54 -13.24 -0.33 -16.57
N ILE A 55 -13.34 0.89 -16.04
CA ILE A 55 -14.23 1.18 -14.92
C ILE A 55 -15.69 1.04 -15.37
N GLU A 56 -16.42 0.18 -14.68
CA GLU A 56 -17.86 -0.01 -14.85
C GLU A 56 -18.62 0.48 -13.60
N LYS A 57 -19.94 0.62 -13.72
CA LYS A 57 -20.79 1.05 -12.59
C LYS A 57 -20.61 0.21 -11.31
N PRO A 58 -20.43 -1.12 -11.37
CA PRO A 58 -20.20 -1.93 -10.18
C PRO A 58 -18.87 -1.67 -9.45
N ASP A 59 -17.92 -0.96 -10.07
CA ASP A 59 -16.60 -0.67 -9.47
C ASP A 59 -16.61 0.57 -8.55
N LEU A 60 -17.70 1.36 -8.57
CA LEU A 60 -17.90 2.58 -7.81
C LEU A 60 -18.77 2.34 -6.57
#